data_AF-A0A7C8BQ37-F1
#
_entry.id   AF-A0A7C8BQ37-F1
#
_cell.length_a   1.000
_cell.length_b   1.000
_cell.length_c   1.000
_cell.angle_alpha   90.00
_cell.angle_beta   90.00
_cell.angle_gamma   90.00
#
_symmetry.space_group_name_H-M   'P 1'
#
loop_
_entity.id
_entity.type
_entity.pdbx_description
1 polymer ?
#
loop_
_entity_poly.entity_id
_entity_poly.type
_entity_poly.pdbx_seq_one_letter_code
_entity_poly.pdbx_strand_id
1 'polypeptide(L)'
;MSRRGATSSCVEAGTAPGALPAQSTPRPSGELLLHAEAGAAADEVRWVMPGRVLARIASCAGGWGALTVMPAPLQALCDEGTLRDVRLAADALVTRWGAMPGEGARAVAGRSTTDVSAVGDVSAAAAARSVGAERRQRDREGARVEAAVRASVAEPRAAWRVRATGEGDVLEQVRTLVDGPVAAMLRRHGGRIRLLGVTESAGGIDVRVRLGGTCRGCPVAQLDLTGRVRRMLRRECPQVRRVTAG
;
A
#
# COMPACT_ATOMS: atom_id res chain seq x y z
N MET A 1 -57.34 33.00 -45.80
CA MET A 1 -56.11 33.73 -46.19
C MET A 1 -55.53 34.40 -44.95
N SER A 2 -54.26 34.10 -44.64
CA SER A 2 -53.30 34.99 -43.96
C SER A 2 -53.69 35.60 -42.59
N ARG A 3 -53.05 35.17 -41.50
CA ARG A 3 -51.81 35.77 -40.96
C ARG A 3 -51.44 35.17 -39.60
N ARG A 4 -50.11 35.10 -39.40
CA ARG A 4 -49.38 34.72 -38.18
C ARG A 4 -49.25 35.93 -37.23
N GLY A 5 -49.04 35.63 -35.94
CA GLY A 5 -48.53 36.52 -34.87
C GLY A 5 -48.98 35.97 -33.50
N ALA A 6 -48.15 35.28 -32.71
CA ALA A 6 -47.16 35.80 -31.74
C ALA A 6 -47.81 36.82 -30.78
N THR A 7 -47.90 36.65 -29.45
CA THR A 7 -46.84 36.37 -28.46
C THR A 7 -47.41 36.10 -27.04
N SER A 8 -46.62 35.46 -26.17
CA SER A 8 -46.64 35.54 -24.68
C SER A 8 -47.82 34.85 -23.97
N SER A 9 -47.72 34.15 -22.85
CA SER A 9 -46.74 34.09 -21.77
C SER A 9 -47.11 32.86 -20.93
N CYS A 10 -46.18 31.93 -20.69
CA CYS A 10 -46.27 30.99 -19.57
C CYS A 10 -44.89 30.93 -18.92
N VAL A 11 -44.81 31.53 -17.73
CA VAL A 11 -43.69 31.42 -16.80
C VAL A 11 -43.80 30.06 -16.14
N GLU A 12 -42.94 29.11 -16.52
CA GLU A 12 -42.76 27.85 -15.79
C GLU A 12 -41.39 27.89 -15.08
N ALA A 13 -41.45 27.66 -13.78
CA ALA A 13 -40.33 27.70 -12.86
C ALA A 13 -39.34 26.57 -13.15
N GLY A 14 -38.07 26.93 -13.30
CA GLY A 14 -36.97 25.99 -13.49
C GLY A 14 -36.74 25.12 -12.26
N THR A 15 -36.95 23.82 -12.43
CA THR A 15 -36.35 22.78 -11.58
C THR A 15 -35.24 22.11 -12.37
N ALA A 16 -34.00 22.30 -11.94
CA ALA A 16 -32.82 21.68 -12.53
C ALA A 16 -32.86 20.15 -12.34
N PRO A 17 -32.74 19.32 -13.39
CA PRO A 17 -32.42 17.92 -13.19
C PRO A 17 -30.94 17.82 -12.81
N GLY A 18 -30.70 17.35 -11.60
CA GLY A 18 -29.36 17.06 -11.07
C GLY A 18 -28.56 16.22 -12.06
N ALA A 19 -27.35 16.69 -12.33
CA ALA A 19 -26.35 16.00 -13.12
C ALA A 19 -26.17 14.57 -12.61
N LEU A 20 -26.50 13.60 -13.46
CA LEU A 20 -26.11 12.20 -13.28
C LEU A 20 -24.57 12.14 -13.16
N PRO A 21 -24.04 11.25 -12.31
CA PRO A 21 -22.61 11.17 -12.04
C PRO A 21 -21.84 10.91 -13.34
N ALA A 22 -20.75 11.66 -13.52
CA ALA A 22 -19.80 11.47 -14.59
C ALA A 22 -19.42 9.99 -14.68
N GLN A 23 -19.96 9.35 -15.72
CA GLN A 23 -19.75 7.94 -16.02
C GLN A 23 -18.25 7.82 -16.28
N SER A 24 -17.59 7.05 -15.42
CA SER A 24 -16.14 6.87 -15.44
C SER A 24 -15.71 6.52 -16.85
N THR A 25 -14.97 7.43 -17.47
CA THR A 25 -14.27 7.15 -18.72
C THR A 25 -13.42 5.89 -18.50
N PRO A 26 -13.44 4.91 -19.41
CA PRO A 26 -12.57 3.75 -19.28
C PRO A 26 -11.13 4.24 -19.26
N ARG A 27 -10.46 4.08 -18.10
CA ARG A 27 -9.03 4.37 -17.95
C ARG A 27 -8.26 3.58 -19.01
N PRO A 28 -7.27 4.18 -19.70
CA PRO A 28 -6.44 3.44 -20.64
C PRO A 28 -5.76 2.29 -19.89
N SER A 29 -5.93 1.07 -20.41
CA SER A 29 -5.51 -0.22 -19.81
C SER A 29 -3.99 -0.40 -19.60
N GLY A 30 -3.20 0.67 -19.59
CA GLY A 30 -1.74 0.64 -19.48
C GLY A 30 -1.14 1.53 -18.38
N GLU A 31 -1.93 2.38 -17.72
CA GLU A 31 -1.39 3.22 -16.65
C GLU A 31 -1.19 2.37 -15.39
N LEU A 32 0.06 2.21 -14.96
CA LEU A 32 0.38 1.61 -13.68
C LEU A 32 -0.34 2.45 -12.60
N LEU A 33 -1.42 1.90 -12.03
CA LEU A 33 -2.11 2.50 -10.90
C LEU A 33 -1.18 2.39 -9.68
N LEU A 34 -0.25 3.33 -9.57
CA LEU A 34 0.61 3.52 -8.41
C LEU A 34 -0.01 4.61 -7.55
N HIS A 35 -0.41 4.27 -6.32
CA HIS A 35 -0.96 5.23 -5.37
C HIS A 35 -0.21 5.14 -4.04
N ALA A 36 0.10 6.28 -3.45
CA ALA A 36 0.74 6.35 -2.14
C ALA A 36 -0.31 6.41 -1.04
N GLU A 37 -0.20 5.50 -0.07
CA GLU A 37 -1.01 5.46 1.14
C GLU A 37 -0.09 5.59 2.37
N ALA A 38 -0.61 6.16 3.46
CA ALA A 38 0.09 6.15 4.74
C ALA A 38 0.20 4.70 5.26
N GLY A 39 1.39 4.32 5.73
CA GLY A 39 1.62 3.04 6.39
C GLY A 39 1.17 3.02 7.84
N ALA A 40 1.46 1.92 8.53
CA ALA A 40 1.09 1.76 9.93
C ALA A 40 1.94 2.64 10.88
N ALA A 41 3.17 2.95 10.48
CA ALA A 41 4.07 3.87 11.18
C ALA A 41 4.12 5.23 10.47
N ALA A 42 4.44 6.29 11.23
CA ALA A 42 4.47 7.66 10.71
C ALA A 42 5.56 7.90 9.65
N ASP A 43 6.59 7.06 9.64
CA ASP A 43 7.69 7.04 8.67
C ASP A 43 7.45 6.05 7.52
N GLU A 44 6.29 5.41 7.45
CA GLU A 44 5.98 4.38 6.46
C GLU A 44 5.04 4.90 5.37
N VAL A 45 5.43 4.67 4.11
CA VAL A 45 4.58 4.93 2.93
C VAL A 45 4.39 3.64 2.15
N ARG A 46 3.13 3.33 1.83
CA ARG A 46 2.72 2.16 1.05
C ARG A 46 2.40 2.59 -0.38
N TRP A 47 3.20 2.12 -1.32
CA TRP A 47 2.99 2.34 -2.76
C TRP A 47 2.13 1.20 -3.32
N VAL A 48 0.81 1.38 -3.25
CA VAL A 48 -0.18 0.41 -3.70
C VAL A 48 -0.16 0.31 -5.22
N MET A 49 -0.09 -0.92 -5.73
CA MET A 49 -0.08 -1.17 -7.17
C MET A 49 -0.72 -2.53 -7.50
N PRO A 50 -1.10 -2.81 -8.77
CA PRO A 50 -1.73 -4.07 -9.12
C PRO A 50 -0.84 -5.26 -8.72
N GLY A 51 -1.39 -6.23 -7.96
CA GLY A 51 -0.63 -7.37 -7.45
C GLY A 51 0.11 -8.19 -8.51
N ARG A 52 -0.31 -8.13 -9.78
CA ARG A 52 0.43 -8.73 -10.92
C ARG A 52 1.82 -8.13 -11.15
N VAL A 53 2.00 -6.85 -10.83
CA VAL A 53 3.28 -6.14 -10.95
C VAL A 53 4.18 -6.55 -9.80
N LEU A 54 3.66 -6.50 -8.58
CA LEU A 54 4.39 -6.91 -7.37
C LEU A 54 4.79 -8.38 -7.41
N ALA A 55 3.91 -9.28 -7.87
CA ALA A 55 4.23 -10.70 -8.02
C ALA A 55 5.37 -10.93 -9.03
N ARG A 56 5.46 -10.13 -10.10
CA ARG A 56 6.59 -10.20 -11.04
C ARG A 56 7.89 -9.75 -10.38
N ILE A 57 7.86 -8.63 -9.66
CA ILE A 57 9.03 -8.13 -8.93
C ILE A 57 9.48 -9.15 -7.89
N ALA A 58 8.58 -9.65 -7.06
CA ALA A 58 8.85 -10.66 -6.04
C ALA A 58 9.44 -11.95 -6.64
N SER A 59 8.89 -12.42 -7.76
CA SER A 59 9.43 -13.57 -8.50
C SER A 59 10.86 -13.35 -8.96
N CYS A 60 11.22 -12.15 -9.41
CA CYS A 60 12.59 -11.79 -9.78
C CYS A 60 13.50 -11.58 -8.55
N ALA A 61 12.93 -11.05 -7.47
CA ALA A 61 13.64 -10.70 -6.24
C ALA A 61 13.94 -11.91 -5.33
N GLY A 62 13.40 -13.09 -5.65
CA GLY A 62 13.53 -14.29 -4.83
C GLY A 62 12.55 -14.35 -3.65
N GLY A 63 11.48 -13.56 -3.67
CA GLY A 63 10.42 -13.62 -2.66
C GLY A 63 9.83 -12.27 -2.28
N TRP A 64 9.21 -12.24 -1.10
CA TRP A 64 8.61 -11.07 -0.46
C TRP A 64 9.38 -10.73 0.81
N GLY A 65 9.40 -9.46 1.20
CA GLY A 65 10.12 -9.01 2.40
C GLY A 65 11.08 -7.86 2.12
N ALA A 66 11.99 -7.63 3.07
CA ALA A 66 12.94 -6.52 3.02
C ALA A 66 13.93 -6.68 1.88
N LEU A 67 14.12 -5.64 1.07
CA LEU A 67 15.05 -5.66 -0.05
C LEU A 67 16.49 -5.45 0.44
N THR A 68 17.40 -6.30 -0.02
CA THR A 68 18.86 -6.14 0.12
C THR A 68 19.50 -5.57 -1.12
N VAL A 69 18.88 -5.76 -2.28
CA VAL A 69 19.31 -5.16 -3.55
C VAL A 69 18.07 -4.65 -4.26
N MET A 70 18.17 -3.46 -4.84
CA MET A 70 17.09 -2.82 -5.55
C MET A 70 17.63 -2.02 -6.74
N PRO A 71 16.77 -1.59 -7.68
CA PRO A 71 17.20 -0.75 -8.81
C PRO A 71 17.85 0.56 -8.34
N ALA A 72 18.76 1.08 -9.16
CA ALA A 72 19.59 2.24 -8.83
C ALA A 72 18.82 3.46 -8.27
N PRO A 73 17.61 3.82 -8.77
CA PRO A 73 16.87 4.96 -8.21
C PRO A 73 16.50 4.79 -6.73
N LEU A 74 16.10 3.59 -6.31
CA LEU A 74 15.78 3.33 -4.90
C LEU A 74 17.05 3.11 -4.07
N GLN A 75 18.08 2.49 -4.65
CA GLN A 75 19.35 2.28 -3.97
C GLN A 75 20.00 3.61 -3.56
N ALA A 76 20.01 4.60 -4.45
CA ALA A 76 20.55 5.92 -4.16
C ALA A 76 19.85 6.61 -2.97
N LEU A 77 18.52 6.46 -2.84
CA LEU A 77 17.76 7.03 -1.72
C LEU A 77 18.06 6.34 -0.38
N CYS A 78 18.37 5.05 -0.41
CA CYS A 78 18.84 4.33 0.77
C CYS A 78 20.26 4.75 1.15
N ASP A 79 21.15 4.89 0.15
CA ASP A 79 22.55 5.25 0.36
C ASP A 79 22.72 6.67 0.94
N GLU A 80 21.88 7.63 0.51
CA GLU A 80 21.87 8.99 1.06
C GLU A 80 21.08 9.13 2.38
N GLY A 81 20.42 8.05 2.84
CA GLY A 81 19.69 8.00 4.10
C GLY A 81 18.28 8.59 4.07
N THR A 82 17.77 9.02 2.92
CA THR A 82 16.37 9.46 2.75
C THR A 82 15.41 8.32 3.05
N LEU A 83 15.74 7.11 2.60
CA LEU A 83 15.02 5.88 2.94
C LEU A 83 15.86 5.03 3.89
N ARG A 84 15.22 4.51 4.94
CA ARG A 84 15.83 3.57 5.88
C ARG A 84 15.81 2.14 5.33
N ASP A 85 14.67 1.73 4.79
CA ASP A 85 14.49 0.41 4.20
C ASP A 85 13.34 0.40 3.20
N VAL A 86 13.36 -0.60 2.31
CA VAL A 86 12.31 -0.85 1.33
C VAL A 86 11.88 -2.30 1.42
N ARG A 87 10.57 -2.55 1.43
CA ARG A 87 9.95 -3.88 1.57
C ARG A 87 8.99 -4.17 0.44
N LEU A 88 9.00 -5.41 -0.06
CA LEU A 88 7.97 -5.92 -0.97
C LEU A 88 6.87 -6.64 -0.18
N ALA A 89 5.63 -6.22 -0.36
CA ALA A 89 4.41 -6.88 0.13
C ALA A 89 3.44 -7.16 -1.04
N ALA A 90 2.41 -8.00 -0.83
CA ALA A 90 1.43 -8.42 -1.86
C ALA A 90 0.87 -7.30 -2.72
N ASP A 91 0.53 -6.24 -2.02
CA ASP A 91 -0.37 -5.19 -2.45
C ASP A 91 0.32 -3.83 -2.51
N ALA A 92 1.52 -3.72 -1.92
CA ALA A 92 2.32 -2.51 -1.94
C ALA A 92 3.84 -2.80 -1.94
N LEU A 93 4.59 -1.88 -2.55
CA LEU A 93 5.98 -1.65 -2.17
C LEU A 93 5.96 -0.70 -0.97
N VAL A 94 6.61 -1.05 0.12
CA VAL A 94 6.63 -0.25 1.36
C VAL A 94 7.98 0.43 1.48
N THR A 95 8.00 1.75 1.62
CA THR A 95 9.22 2.51 1.89
C THR A 95 9.15 3.09 3.29
N ARG A 96 10.19 2.85 4.09
CA ARG A 96 10.35 3.50 5.38
C ARG A 96 11.34 4.65 5.25
N TRP A 97 10.96 5.83 5.70
CA TRP A 97 11.79 7.02 5.66
C TRP A 97 12.91 6.91 6.70
N GLY A 98 14.08 7.46 6.36
CA GLY A 98 15.15 7.67 7.33
C GLY A 98 14.78 8.74 8.35
N ALA A 99 15.62 8.89 9.38
CA ALA A 99 15.50 10.01 10.30
C ALA A 99 15.66 11.31 9.49
N MET A 100 14.58 12.08 9.36
CA MET A 100 14.63 13.30 8.57
C MET A 100 15.62 14.27 9.23
N PRO A 101 16.49 14.96 8.48
CA PRO A 101 17.23 16.08 9.03
C PRO A 101 16.21 17.12 9.51
N GLY A 102 16.05 17.25 10.83
CA GLY A 102 15.06 18.12 11.48
C GLY A 102 14.23 17.45 12.58
N GLU A 103 14.15 16.12 12.66
CA GLU A 103 13.42 15.45 13.76
C GLU A 103 14.11 15.59 15.14
N GLY A 104 15.39 15.99 15.16
CA GLY A 104 16.09 16.39 16.38
C GLY A 104 15.58 17.70 17.01
N ALA A 105 14.83 18.54 16.27
CA ALA A 105 14.36 19.82 16.78
C ALA A 105 13.07 19.72 17.61
N ARG A 106 12.33 18.60 17.55
CA ARG A 106 11.17 18.35 18.43
C ARG A 106 11.52 17.72 19.78
N ALA A 107 12.74 17.21 19.96
CA ALA A 107 13.19 16.63 21.23
C ALA A 107 13.81 17.66 22.20
N VAL A 108 14.01 18.92 21.79
CA VAL A 108 14.52 20.01 22.64
C VAL A 108 13.61 21.25 22.59
N ALA A 109 12.29 21.02 22.60
CA ALA A 109 11.30 22.06 22.95
C ALA A 109 10.48 21.64 24.20
N GLY A 110 10.99 20.69 24.98
CA GLY A 110 10.61 20.43 26.35
C GLY A 110 11.63 21.06 27.31
N ARG A 111 11.80 22.38 27.25
CA ARG A 111 12.35 23.13 28.39
C ARG A 111 11.36 24.22 28.75
N SER A 112 10.82 24.05 29.95
CA SER A 112 9.95 24.93 30.70
C SER A 112 10.04 26.40 30.27
N THR A 113 8.92 26.91 29.77
CA THR A 113 8.64 28.34 29.76
C THR A 113 8.48 28.80 31.21
N THR A 114 9.57 29.28 31.79
CA THR A 114 9.49 30.30 32.83
C THR A 114 10.25 31.51 32.34
N ASP A 115 9.47 32.56 32.11
CA ASP A 115 9.85 33.95 31.90
C ASP A 115 10.61 34.33 30.62
N VAL A 116 9.87 34.86 29.63
CA VAL A 116 10.23 36.14 28.98
C VAL A 116 8.93 36.84 28.56
N SER A 117 8.48 37.80 29.36
CA SER A 117 7.71 38.92 28.80
C SER A 117 8.68 39.82 28.03
N ALA A 118 8.25 40.26 26.84
CA ALA A 118 8.96 41.09 25.86
C ALA A 118 9.86 40.34 24.85
N VAL A 119 9.26 39.61 23.90
CA VAL A 119 9.83 39.43 22.56
C VAL A 119 8.69 39.48 21.52
N GLY A 120 8.78 40.41 20.58
CA GLY A 120 7.75 40.66 19.56
C GLY A 120 7.54 39.52 18.56
N ASP A 121 6.51 39.68 17.72
CA ASP A 121 5.96 38.78 16.68
C ASP A 121 6.96 38.13 15.69
N VAL A 122 8.25 38.45 15.80
CA VAL A 122 9.33 37.92 14.96
C VAL A 122 9.60 36.43 15.18
N SER A 123 9.31 35.89 16.38
CA SER A 123 9.51 34.46 16.70
C SER A 123 8.45 33.55 16.07
N ALA A 124 7.19 33.98 16.02
CA ALA A 124 6.12 33.21 15.39
C ALA A 124 6.29 33.17 13.86
N ALA A 125 6.68 34.29 13.25
CA ALA A 125 6.96 34.35 11.81
C ALA A 125 8.22 33.54 11.42
N ALA A 126 9.25 33.51 12.27
CA ALA A 126 10.42 32.65 12.07
C ALA A 126 10.04 31.16 12.16
N ALA A 127 9.26 30.76 13.17
CA ALA A 127 8.76 29.39 13.32
C ALA A 127 7.83 28.97 12.17
N ALA A 128 6.95 29.85 11.69
CA ALA A 128 6.12 29.57 10.53
C ALA A 128 6.94 29.39 9.24
N ARG A 129 8.02 30.16 9.07
CA ARG A 129 8.95 30.01 7.94
C ARG A 129 9.73 28.71 8.00
N SER A 130 10.20 28.29 9.17
CA SER A 130 10.89 27.01 9.34
C SER A 130 9.95 25.84 9.07
N VAL A 131 8.74 25.86 9.64
CA VAL A 131 7.70 24.85 9.36
C VAL A 131 7.33 24.82 7.87
N GLY A 132 7.26 25.99 7.23
CA GLY A 132 7.01 26.09 5.79
C GLY A 132 8.17 25.56 4.93
N ALA A 133 9.42 25.76 5.36
CA ALA A 133 10.60 25.22 4.70
C ALA A 133 10.69 23.70 4.85
N GLU A 134 10.44 23.18 6.05
CA GLU A 134 10.36 21.74 6.36
C GLU A 134 9.26 21.05 5.53
N ARG A 135 8.09 21.68 5.39
CA ARG A 135 7.01 21.15 4.54
C ARG A 135 7.45 21.06 3.08
N ARG A 136 8.02 22.13 2.52
CA ARG A 136 8.50 22.12 1.12
C ARG A 136 9.61 21.08 0.91
N GLN A 137 10.47 20.88 1.90
CA GLN A 137 11.49 19.83 1.85
C GLN A 137 10.84 18.45 1.84
N ARG A 138 9.87 18.17 2.73
CA ARG A 138 9.09 16.93 2.72
C ARG A 138 8.40 16.68 1.38
N ASP A 139 7.79 17.71 0.79
CA ASP A 139 7.10 17.59 -0.50
C ASP A 139 8.09 17.25 -1.63
N ARG A 140 9.28 17.86 -1.63
CA ARG A 140 10.36 17.57 -2.60
C ARG A 140 10.91 16.16 -2.45
N GLU A 141 11.21 15.73 -1.22
CA GLU A 141 11.67 14.37 -0.96
C GLU A 141 10.59 13.35 -1.31
N GLY A 142 9.32 13.62 -0.97
CA GLY A 142 8.20 12.76 -1.35
C GLY A 142 8.09 12.58 -2.86
N ALA A 143 8.24 13.66 -3.64
CA ALA A 143 8.27 13.59 -5.10
C ALA A 143 9.47 12.80 -5.64
N ARG A 144 10.66 12.92 -5.02
CA ARG A 144 11.85 12.14 -5.39
C ARG A 144 11.62 10.65 -5.14
N VAL A 145 11.07 10.29 -3.97
CA VAL A 145 10.73 8.89 -3.63
C VAL A 145 9.69 8.34 -4.60
N GLU A 146 8.62 9.08 -4.90
CA GLU A 146 7.61 8.65 -5.88
C GLU A 146 8.24 8.38 -7.26
N ALA A 147 9.07 9.30 -7.75
CA ALA A 147 9.74 9.16 -9.04
C ALA A 147 10.65 7.92 -9.06
N ALA A 148 11.41 7.67 -8.00
CA ALA A 148 12.28 6.51 -7.87
C ALA A 148 11.50 5.19 -7.82
N VAL A 149 10.40 5.14 -7.08
CA VAL A 149 9.49 3.97 -7.06
C VAL A 149 8.93 3.72 -8.46
N ARG A 150 8.39 4.75 -9.11
CA ARG A 150 7.80 4.65 -10.45
C ARG A 150 8.80 4.14 -11.48
N ALA A 151 10.02 4.70 -11.48
CA ALA A 151 11.11 4.26 -12.37
C ALA A 151 11.48 2.80 -12.12
N SER A 152 11.62 2.40 -10.85
CA SER A 152 11.99 1.03 -10.47
C SER A 152 10.93 0.02 -10.86
N VAL A 153 9.65 0.33 -10.64
CA VAL A 153 8.53 -0.57 -10.94
C VAL A 153 8.29 -0.73 -12.45
N ALA A 154 8.66 0.27 -13.26
CA ALA A 154 8.63 0.17 -14.72
C ALA A 154 9.60 -0.93 -15.24
N GLU A 155 10.64 -1.24 -14.48
CA GLU A 155 11.65 -2.27 -14.80
C GLU A 155 11.62 -3.42 -13.77
N PRO A 156 10.56 -4.24 -13.75
CA PRO A 156 10.36 -5.25 -12.70
C PRO A 156 11.35 -6.42 -12.77
N ARG A 157 12.19 -6.49 -13.81
CA ARG A 157 13.25 -7.50 -13.98
C ARG A 157 14.64 -6.98 -13.59
N ALA A 158 14.74 -5.75 -13.09
CA ALA A 158 15.99 -5.18 -12.62
C ALA A 158 16.54 -5.94 -11.40
N ALA A 159 17.66 -5.47 -10.84
CA ALA A 159 18.38 -6.11 -9.74
C ALA A 159 17.65 -6.03 -8.39
N TRP A 160 16.45 -6.62 -8.29
CA TRP A 160 15.75 -6.80 -7.03
C TRP A 160 16.31 -8.04 -6.32
N ARG A 161 16.57 -7.95 -5.01
CA ARG A 161 16.80 -9.11 -4.13
C ARG A 161 16.21 -8.87 -2.77
N VAL A 162 15.46 -9.83 -2.27
CA VAL A 162 14.96 -9.85 -0.90
C VAL A 162 16.00 -10.45 0.04
N ARG A 163 16.11 -9.89 1.24
CA ARG A 163 16.79 -10.49 2.40
C ARG A 163 16.05 -11.76 2.79
N ALA A 164 16.70 -12.91 2.69
CA ALA A 164 16.12 -14.12 3.25
C ALA A 164 16.09 -14.02 4.79
N THR A 165 14.93 -13.78 5.44
CA THR A 165 14.87 -13.75 6.91
C THR A 165 13.48 -13.94 7.54
N GLY A 166 13.36 -14.85 8.52
CA GLY A 166 12.61 -14.70 9.79
C GLY A 166 11.07 -14.63 9.83
N GLU A 167 10.49 -15.01 10.98
CA GLU A 167 9.05 -15.18 11.31
C GLU A 167 8.14 -13.99 10.91
N GLY A 168 8.63 -12.74 11.04
CA GLY A 168 7.89 -11.53 10.67
C GLY A 168 7.73 -11.29 9.17
N ASP A 169 8.64 -11.79 8.34
CA ASP A 169 8.50 -11.74 6.88
C ASP A 169 7.53 -12.83 6.40
N VAL A 170 7.48 -13.99 7.07
CA VAL A 170 6.58 -15.08 6.67
C VAL A 170 5.11 -14.78 6.99
N LEU A 171 4.81 -14.16 8.13
CA LEU A 171 3.45 -13.72 8.42
C LEU A 171 2.92 -12.80 7.31
N GLU A 172 3.71 -11.80 6.92
CA GLU A 172 3.29 -10.86 5.88
C GLU A 172 3.18 -11.55 4.52
N GLN A 173 4.11 -12.46 4.20
CA GLN A 173 4.08 -13.23 2.96
C GLN A 173 2.85 -14.14 2.88
N VAL A 174 2.48 -14.81 3.98
CA VAL A 174 1.25 -15.61 4.06
C VAL A 174 0.02 -14.73 3.92
N ARG A 175 -0.04 -13.59 4.63
CA ARG A 175 -1.15 -12.62 4.52
C ARG A 175 -1.33 -12.14 3.08
N THR A 176 -0.22 -11.76 2.47
CA THR A 176 -0.08 -11.37 1.07
C THR A 176 -0.70 -12.40 0.12
N LEU A 177 -0.33 -13.67 0.27
CA LEU A 177 -0.84 -14.74 -0.58
C LEU A 177 -2.32 -15.02 -0.33
N VAL A 178 -2.75 -14.95 0.93
CA VAL A 178 -4.14 -15.18 1.33
C VAL A 178 -5.06 -14.11 0.75
N ASP A 179 -4.71 -12.83 0.87
CA ASP A 179 -5.56 -11.71 0.47
C ASP A 179 -5.56 -11.43 -1.04
N GLY A 180 -4.47 -11.80 -1.73
CA GLY A 180 -4.34 -11.64 -3.18
C GLY A 180 -4.73 -12.90 -3.97
N PRO A 181 -3.75 -13.73 -4.39
CA PRO A 181 -3.97 -14.87 -5.27
C PRO A 181 -5.01 -15.87 -4.75
N VAL A 182 -4.95 -16.20 -3.45
CA VAL A 182 -5.84 -17.19 -2.85
C VAL A 182 -7.26 -16.65 -2.77
N ALA A 183 -7.47 -15.44 -2.25
CA ALA A 183 -8.80 -14.84 -2.22
C ALA A 183 -9.39 -14.67 -3.62
N ALA A 184 -8.60 -14.31 -4.63
CA ALA A 184 -9.06 -14.24 -6.02
C ALA A 184 -9.55 -15.60 -6.56
N MET A 185 -8.83 -16.68 -6.23
CA MET A 185 -9.24 -18.03 -6.57
C MET A 185 -10.56 -18.43 -5.86
N LEU A 186 -10.66 -18.17 -4.55
CA LEU A 186 -11.88 -18.48 -3.78
C LEU A 186 -13.10 -17.69 -4.27
N ARG A 187 -12.93 -16.41 -4.64
CA ARG A 187 -14.03 -15.60 -5.19
C ARG A 187 -14.64 -16.21 -6.44
N ARG A 188 -13.84 -16.83 -7.31
CA ARG A 188 -14.33 -17.55 -8.52
C ARG A 188 -15.20 -18.77 -8.17
N HIS A 189 -15.02 -19.33 -6.98
CA HIS A 189 -15.81 -20.43 -6.46
C HIS A 189 -16.97 -19.97 -5.55
N GLY A 190 -17.24 -18.67 -5.45
CA GLY A 190 -18.25 -18.10 -4.54
C GLY A 190 -17.83 -18.09 -3.06
N GLY A 191 -16.55 -18.32 -2.80
CA GLY A 191 -15.94 -18.40 -1.48
C GLY A 191 -15.27 -17.10 -1.03
N ARG A 192 -15.02 -17.02 0.28
CA ARG A 192 -14.18 -16.00 0.93
C ARG A 192 -13.18 -16.67 1.85
N ILE A 193 -12.04 -16.03 2.07
CA ILE A 193 -11.01 -16.48 3.02
C ILE A 193 -10.59 -15.31 3.90
N ARG A 194 -10.23 -15.61 5.15
CA ARG A 194 -9.61 -14.66 6.07
C ARG A 194 -8.47 -15.34 6.81
N LEU A 195 -7.33 -14.68 6.91
CA LEU A 195 -6.25 -15.14 7.78
C LEU A 195 -6.64 -14.90 9.25
N LEU A 196 -6.54 -15.94 10.09
CA LEU A 196 -6.80 -15.86 11.53
C LEU A 196 -5.52 -15.74 12.34
N GLY A 197 -4.41 -16.28 11.84
CA GLY A 197 -3.12 -16.20 12.49
C GLY A 197 -2.09 -17.11 11.83
N VAL A 198 -0.83 -16.85 12.14
CA VAL A 198 0.32 -17.67 11.75
C VAL A 198 1.11 -17.95 13.02
N THR A 199 1.44 -19.20 13.26
CA THR A 199 2.17 -19.64 14.45
C THR A 199 3.35 -20.49 14.04
N GLU A 200 4.52 -20.26 14.62
CA GLU A 200 5.67 -21.14 14.44
C GLU A 200 5.54 -22.37 15.36
N SER A 201 6.07 -23.50 14.89
CA SER A 201 6.15 -24.75 15.64
C SER A 201 7.49 -25.40 15.34
N ALA A 202 7.95 -26.31 16.20
CA ALA A 202 9.26 -26.98 16.11
C ALA A 202 9.57 -27.73 14.78
N GLY A 203 8.63 -27.74 13.81
CA GLY A 203 8.81 -28.30 12.48
C GLY A 203 8.35 -27.38 11.33
N GLY A 204 8.12 -26.10 11.56
CA GLY A 204 7.72 -25.12 10.54
C GLY A 204 6.52 -24.27 10.93
N ILE A 205 5.92 -23.60 9.93
CA ILE A 205 4.90 -22.58 10.14
C ILE A 205 3.49 -23.14 9.93
N ASP A 206 2.61 -22.88 10.89
CA ASP A 206 1.21 -23.29 10.87
C ASP A 206 0.31 -22.06 10.63
N VAL A 207 -0.49 -22.11 9.57
CA VAL A 207 -1.37 -21.02 9.12
C VAL A 207 -2.81 -21.37 9.43
N ARG A 208 -3.50 -20.52 10.18
CA ARG A 208 -4.93 -20.67 10.47
C ARG A 208 -5.75 -19.72 9.60
N VAL A 209 -6.72 -20.24 8.88
CA VAL A 209 -7.61 -19.47 8.00
C VAL A 209 -9.08 -19.76 8.32
N ARG A 210 -9.95 -18.82 7.99
CA ARG A 210 -11.40 -18.99 8.04
C ARG A 210 -11.95 -18.95 6.63
N LEU A 211 -12.72 -19.98 6.28
CA LEU A 211 -13.43 -20.05 5.00
C LEU A 211 -14.87 -19.52 5.17
N GLY A 212 -15.34 -18.77 4.18
CA GLY A 212 -16.69 -18.21 4.14
C GLY A 212 -17.33 -18.34 2.76
N GLY A 213 -18.60 -17.93 2.65
CA GLY A 213 -19.38 -18.07 1.41
C GLY A 213 -19.85 -19.51 1.19
N THR A 214 -20.00 -19.90 -0.07
CA THR A 214 -20.41 -21.26 -0.48
C THR A 214 -19.48 -22.33 0.07
N CYS A 215 -18.20 -21.98 0.28
CA CYS A 215 -17.18 -22.85 0.87
C CYS A 215 -17.42 -23.19 2.35
N ARG A 216 -18.41 -22.61 3.05
CA ARG A 216 -18.68 -22.91 4.47
C ARG A 216 -19.56 -24.17 4.67
N GLY A 217 -20.37 -24.55 3.67
CA GLY A 217 -21.46 -25.52 3.84
C GLY A 217 -21.17 -26.96 3.38
N CYS A 218 -20.04 -27.23 2.72
CA CYS A 218 -19.72 -28.55 2.18
C CYS A 218 -18.36 -29.05 2.74
N PRO A 219 -18.34 -30.10 3.60
CA PRO A 219 -17.12 -30.62 4.21
C PRO A 219 -16.09 -31.13 3.21
N VAL A 220 -16.55 -31.79 2.13
CA VAL A 220 -15.67 -32.32 1.08
C VAL A 220 -15.00 -31.18 0.31
N ALA A 221 -15.78 -30.16 -0.06
CA ALA A 221 -15.23 -28.97 -0.73
C ALA A 221 -14.22 -28.23 0.15
N GLN A 222 -14.42 -28.19 1.46
CA GLN A 222 -13.48 -27.56 2.40
C GLN A 222 -12.14 -28.27 2.47
N LEU A 223 -12.14 -29.61 2.50
CA LEU A 223 -10.90 -30.40 2.50
C LEU A 223 -10.09 -30.16 1.22
N ASP A 224 -10.74 -30.20 0.06
CA ASP A 224 -10.09 -29.98 -1.23
C ASP A 224 -9.57 -28.54 -1.39
N LEU A 225 -10.39 -27.55 -1.02
CA LEU A 225 -9.96 -26.15 -1.06
C LEU A 225 -8.80 -25.90 -0.10
N THR A 226 -8.87 -26.38 1.13
CA THR A 226 -7.77 -26.22 2.10
C THR A 226 -6.50 -26.89 1.60
N GLY A 227 -6.61 -28.06 0.96
CA GLY A 227 -5.49 -28.74 0.31
C GLY A 227 -4.90 -27.95 -0.86
N ARG A 228 -5.74 -27.26 -1.65
CA ARG A 228 -5.31 -26.39 -2.76
C ARG A 228 -4.64 -25.12 -2.25
N VAL A 229 -5.22 -24.46 -1.24
CA VAL A 229 -4.63 -23.30 -0.57
C VAL A 229 -3.27 -23.65 0.04
N ARG A 230 -3.17 -24.79 0.73
CA ARG A 230 -1.90 -25.29 1.27
C ARG A 230 -0.85 -25.48 0.18
N ARG A 231 -1.21 -26.08 -0.97
CA ARG A 231 -0.28 -26.24 -2.10
C ARG A 231 0.18 -24.90 -2.66
N MET A 232 -0.70 -23.92 -2.78
CA MET A 232 -0.33 -22.57 -3.22
C MET A 232 0.61 -21.89 -2.22
N LEU A 233 0.27 -21.91 -0.94
CA LEU A 233 1.11 -21.32 0.11
C LEU A 233 2.48 -21.99 0.17
N ARG A 234 2.58 -23.31 0.04
CA ARG A 234 3.87 -24.03 0.05
C ARG A 234 4.77 -23.77 -1.16
N ARG A 235 4.20 -23.41 -2.31
CA ARG A 235 4.99 -23.07 -3.50
C ARG A 235 5.77 -21.77 -3.31
N GLU A 236 5.14 -20.81 -2.64
CA GLU A 236 5.70 -19.48 -2.41
C GLU A 236 6.40 -19.38 -1.04
N CYS A 237 5.93 -20.13 -0.05
CA CYS A 237 6.46 -20.23 1.32
C CYS A 237 6.73 -21.70 1.67
N PRO A 238 7.90 -22.27 1.32
CA PRO A 238 8.24 -23.66 1.61
C PRO A 238 8.17 -24.03 3.11
N GLN A 239 8.31 -23.04 3.99
CA GLN A 239 8.28 -23.16 5.45
C GLN A 239 6.86 -23.45 6.00
N VAL A 240 5.80 -23.27 5.20
CA VAL A 240 4.42 -23.53 5.62
C VAL A 240 4.17 -25.03 5.72
N ARG A 241 4.06 -25.54 6.94
CA ARG A 241 3.81 -26.95 7.21
C ARG A 241 2.31 -27.25 7.25
N ARG A 242 1.52 -26.50 7.99
CA ARG A 242 0.10 -26.80 8.16
C ARG A 242 -0.77 -25.62 7.78
N VAL A 243 -1.92 -25.92 7.18
CA VAL A 243 -2.99 -24.95 6.98
C VAL A 243 -4.24 -25.56 7.59
N THR A 244 -4.90 -24.83 8.48
CA THR A 244 -6.11 -25.29 9.16
C THR A 244 -7.25 -24.32 8.89
N ALA A 245 -8.39 -24.84 8.47
CA ALA A 245 -9.62 -24.07 8.30
C ALA A 245 -10.45 -24.12 9.59
N GLY A 246 -10.93 -22.97 10.06
CA GLY A 246 -11.86 -22.81 11.19
C GLY A 246 -13.06 -21.93 10.88
#